data_AF-A0A1G0I4G9-F1
#
_entry.id   AF-A0A1G0I4G9-F1
#
_cell.length_a   1.000
_cell.length_b   1.000
_cell.length_c   1.000
_cell.angle_alpha   90.00
_cell.angle_beta   90.00
_cell.angle_gamma   90.00
#
_symmetry.space_group_name_H-M   'P 1'
#
loop_
_entity.id
_entity.type
_entity.pdbx_description
1 polymer ?
#
loop_
_entity_poly.entity_id
_entity_poly.type
_entity_poly.pdbx_seq_one_letter_code
_entity_poly.pdbx_strand_id
1 'polypeptide(L)'
;MNQFVFFAALLALIAVAFAISALWQRSRPLALALALALPLAALGLYYIKGAPEAIDPDVAAAPAPAAASGSIDDAVAQLQARLATEPGNFEGRVLLARSYMAMEKFELARDSYAIAMKLRPEDVDVAVEYAESLLRTSPDRSFPPEAVVLLERAVARSPDNQRALFFLGMHQFQSGKHAEAAGTWERLLPMLQPDAAGELREQINSARSAAGMGPLPKPMEAVALVNVEISIDGVLSGQAREGDTIFVYARQLEGGGPPVAAKRVALGKLPLVVGLSDADSLMPTAKLSSKAQVVLMARLSRSGDAKPASGDIEADPVVVDTKAGSSASLVLNRTVP
;
A
#
# COMPACT_ATOMS: atom_id res chain seq x y z
N MET A 1 -4.50 -30.78 17.87
CA MET A 1 -5.66 -30.62 16.97
C MET A 1 -6.58 -29.57 17.60
N ASN A 2 -6.56 -28.35 17.06
CA ASN A 2 -6.86 -27.13 17.82
C ASN A 2 -8.37 -26.93 18.05
N GLN A 3 -8.72 -26.51 19.26
CA GLN A 3 -10.07 -26.08 19.67
C GLN A 3 -10.71 -25.12 18.66
N PHE A 4 -9.91 -24.32 17.95
CA PHE A 4 -10.35 -23.45 16.86
C PHE A 4 -11.08 -24.19 15.73
N VAL A 5 -10.60 -25.35 15.27
CA VAL A 5 -11.22 -26.12 14.20
C VAL A 5 -12.58 -26.67 14.66
N PHE A 6 -12.65 -27.09 15.92
CA PHE A 6 -13.89 -27.55 16.54
C PHE A 6 -14.93 -26.42 16.64
N PHE A 7 -14.52 -25.23 17.10
CA PHE A 7 -15.40 -24.06 17.18
C PHE A 7 -15.84 -23.56 15.81
N ALA A 8 -14.95 -23.53 14.82
CA ALA A 8 -15.29 -23.12 13.45
C ALA A 8 -16.27 -24.10 12.79
N ALA A 9 -16.08 -25.41 12.97
CA ALA A 9 -17.00 -26.43 12.48
C ALA A 9 -18.37 -26.34 13.18
N LEU A 10 -18.39 -26.11 14.49
CA LEU A 10 -19.62 -25.92 15.27
C LEU A 10 -20.39 -24.68 14.82
N LEU A 11 -19.71 -23.57 14.57
CA LEU A 11 -20.31 -22.30 14.15
C LEU A 11 -20.87 -22.40 12.73
N ALA A 12 -20.19 -23.12 11.83
CA ALA A 12 -20.69 -23.44 10.50
C ALA A 12 -21.94 -24.33 10.55
N LEU A 13 -21.96 -25.36 11.42
CA LEU A 13 -23.13 -26.22 11.61
C LEU A 13 -24.33 -25.46 12.16
N ILE A 14 -24.11 -24.53 13.10
CA ILE A 14 -25.18 -23.68 13.66
C ILE A 14 -25.72 -22.72 12.59
N ALA A 15 -24.86 -22.09 11.80
CA ALA A 15 -25.27 -21.18 10.73
C ALA A 15 -26.08 -21.92 9.64
N VAL A 16 -25.65 -23.13 9.28
CA VAL A 16 -26.36 -24.00 8.33
C VAL A 16 -27.70 -24.47 8.91
N ALA A 17 -27.76 -24.86 10.18
CA ALA A 17 -29.01 -25.25 10.84
C ALA A 17 -30.01 -24.07 10.95
N PHE A 18 -29.53 -22.85 11.19
CA PHE A 18 -30.35 -21.65 11.26
C PHE A 18 -30.89 -21.25 9.88
N ALA A 19 -30.06 -21.32 8.83
CA ALA A 19 -30.49 -21.04 7.46
C ALA A 19 -31.48 -22.11 6.96
N ILE A 20 -31.24 -23.39 7.25
CA ILE A 20 -32.11 -24.50 6.85
C ILE A 20 -33.46 -24.44 7.58
N SER A 21 -33.48 -24.08 8.87
CA SER A 21 -34.75 -24.00 9.64
C SER A 21 -35.68 -22.90 9.12
N ALA A 22 -35.13 -21.74 8.73
CA ALA A 22 -35.88 -20.66 8.10
C ALA A 22 -36.42 -21.04 6.70
N LEU A 23 -35.67 -21.84 5.93
CA LEU A 23 -36.09 -22.34 4.61
C LEU A 23 -37.05 -23.54 4.68
N TRP A 24 -37.03 -24.32 5.76
CA TRP A 24 -37.92 -25.47 5.96
C TRP A 24 -39.39 -25.07 6.04
N GLN A 25 -39.68 -23.88 6.58
CA GLN A 25 -41.04 -23.33 6.66
C GLN A 25 -41.57 -22.86 5.30
N ARG A 26 -40.68 -22.54 4.35
CA ARG A 26 -41.03 -21.90 3.07
C ARG A 26 -41.02 -22.87 1.88
N SER A 27 -40.07 -23.82 1.84
CA SER A 27 -40.00 -24.85 0.80
C SER A 27 -39.08 -26.01 1.18
N ARG A 28 -39.67 -27.12 1.64
CA ARG A 28 -38.96 -28.37 2.00
C ARG A 28 -38.01 -28.93 0.93
N PRO A 29 -38.35 -28.99 -0.38
CA PRO A 29 -37.44 -29.55 -1.38
C PRO A 29 -36.18 -28.70 -1.58
N LEU A 30 -36.29 -27.37 -1.43
CA LEU A 30 -35.16 -26.45 -1.60
C LEU A 30 -34.19 -26.51 -0.41
N ALA A 31 -34.73 -26.69 0.80
CA ALA A 31 -33.93 -26.92 2.01
C ALA A 31 -33.13 -28.23 1.92
N LEU A 32 -33.75 -29.32 1.45
CA LEU A 32 -33.08 -30.61 1.24
C LEU A 32 -32.02 -30.53 0.12
N ALA A 33 -32.31 -29.84 -0.98
CA ALA A 33 -31.36 -29.64 -2.06
C ALA A 33 -30.11 -28.88 -1.59
N LEU A 34 -30.27 -27.80 -0.83
CA LEU A 34 -29.16 -27.02 -0.28
C LEU A 34 -28.37 -27.79 0.78
N ALA A 35 -29.05 -28.55 1.64
CA ALA A 35 -28.42 -29.37 2.67
C ALA A 35 -27.49 -30.44 2.08
N LEU A 36 -27.77 -30.94 0.87
CA LEU A 36 -26.92 -31.88 0.15
C LEU A 36 -25.88 -31.17 -0.73
N ALA A 37 -26.27 -30.11 -1.42
CA ALA A 37 -25.40 -29.41 -2.38
C ALA A 37 -24.23 -28.69 -1.71
N LEU A 38 -24.44 -28.08 -0.55
CA LEU A 38 -23.39 -27.36 0.18
C LEU A 38 -22.22 -28.26 0.63
N PRO A 39 -22.43 -29.39 1.33
CA PRO A 39 -21.33 -30.28 1.69
C PRO A 39 -20.68 -30.93 0.46
N LEU A 40 -21.44 -31.26 -0.60
CA LEU A 40 -20.86 -31.77 -1.84
C LEU A 40 -19.99 -30.72 -2.55
N ALA A 41 -20.42 -29.46 -2.59
CA ALA A 41 -19.64 -28.37 -3.15
C ALA A 41 -18.39 -28.08 -2.30
N ALA A 42 -18.51 -28.14 -0.97
CA ALA A 42 -17.37 -28.00 -0.06
C ALA A 42 -16.35 -29.13 -0.25
N LEU A 43 -16.81 -30.39 -0.37
CA LEU A 43 -15.98 -31.54 -0.70
C LEU A 43 -15.33 -31.37 -2.07
N GLY A 44 -16.07 -30.95 -3.09
CA GLY A 44 -15.54 -30.70 -4.42
C GLY A 44 -14.45 -29.61 -4.43
N LEU A 45 -14.69 -28.50 -3.75
CA LEU A 45 -13.69 -27.44 -3.58
C LEU A 45 -12.46 -27.93 -2.81
N TYR A 46 -12.65 -28.78 -1.81
CA TYR A 46 -11.55 -29.41 -1.07
C TYR A 46 -10.72 -30.34 -1.96
N TYR A 47 -11.33 -31.10 -2.87
CA TYR A 47 -10.59 -31.93 -3.82
C TYR A 47 -9.89 -31.12 -4.93
N ILE A 48 -10.44 -29.98 -5.36
CA ILE A 48 -9.87 -29.16 -6.44
C ILE A 48 -8.78 -28.22 -5.92
N LYS A 49 -8.96 -27.64 -4.73
CA LYS A 49 -8.06 -26.60 -4.16
C LYS A 49 -7.37 -26.99 -2.87
N GLY A 50 -7.83 -28.04 -2.19
CA GLY A 50 -7.22 -28.54 -0.96
C GLY A 50 -6.10 -29.55 -1.26
N ALA A 51 -5.41 -29.97 -0.19
CA ALA A 51 -4.40 -31.03 -0.24
C ALA A 51 -4.97 -32.29 0.45
N PRO A 52 -5.82 -33.10 -0.22
CA PRO A 52 -6.44 -34.28 0.36
C PRO A 52 -5.41 -35.30 0.88
N GLU A 53 -4.23 -35.33 0.27
CA GLU A 53 -3.07 -36.14 0.62
C GLU A 53 -2.47 -35.79 2.00
N ALA A 54 -2.72 -34.59 2.53
CA ALA A 54 -2.21 -34.16 3.83
C ALA A 54 -2.95 -34.78 5.05
N ILE A 55 -4.01 -35.55 4.81
CA ILE A 55 -4.79 -36.26 5.85
C ILE A 55 -4.31 -37.71 6.03
N ASP A 56 -3.54 -38.24 5.09
CA ASP A 56 -3.03 -39.62 5.16
C ASP A 56 -2.06 -39.75 6.35
N PRO A 57 -2.33 -40.64 7.34
CA PRO A 57 -1.48 -40.78 8.51
C PRO A 57 -0.02 -41.15 8.17
N ASP A 58 0.23 -41.78 7.02
CA ASP A 58 1.59 -42.08 6.55
C ASP A 58 2.30 -40.84 5.96
N VAL A 59 1.56 -39.87 5.41
CA VAL A 59 2.08 -38.55 4.98
C VAL A 59 2.24 -37.60 6.18
N ALA A 60 1.40 -37.76 7.22
CA ALA A 60 1.53 -37.05 8.49
C ALA A 60 2.64 -37.61 9.40
N ALA A 61 3.00 -38.89 9.23
CA ALA A 61 4.09 -39.58 9.93
C ALA A 61 5.40 -39.64 9.13
N ALA A 62 5.36 -39.42 7.81
CA ALA A 62 6.53 -38.94 7.09
C ALA A 62 7.02 -37.69 7.82
N PRO A 63 8.33 -37.49 8.00
CA PRO A 63 8.81 -36.23 8.52
C PRO A 63 8.19 -35.15 7.63
N ALA A 64 7.32 -34.32 8.20
CA ALA A 64 6.95 -33.06 7.56
C ALA A 64 8.27 -32.49 7.02
N PRO A 65 8.36 -32.05 5.76
CA PRO A 65 9.54 -31.30 5.35
C PRO A 65 9.70 -30.27 6.45
N ALA A 66 10.78 -30.41 7.22
CA ALA A 66 10.95 -29.70 8.46
C ALA A 66 10.50 -28.28 8.18
N ALA A 67 9.61 -27.71 9.02
CA ALA A 67 9.31 -26.28 8.91
C ALA A 67 10.67 -25.60 8.71
N ALA A 68 10.93 -25.11 7.50
CA ALA A 68 12.28 -25.10 6.95
C ALA A 68 13.15 -24.16 7.76
N SER A 69 13.81 -24.71 8.76
CA SER A 69 15.15 -24.34 9.20
C SER A 69 16.18 -24.95 8.25
N GLY A 70 15.84 -25.12 6.97
CA GLY A 70 16.79 -25.17 5.88
C GLY A 70 17.13 -23.73 5.51
N SER A 71 18.41 -23.44 5.33
CA SER A 71 18.85 -22.14 4.83
C SER A 71 18.12 -21.82 3.52
N ILE A 72 18.01 -20.53 3.16
CA ILE A 72 17.60 -20.12 1.80
C ILE A 72 18.44 -20.88 0.75
N ASP A 73 19.71 -21.19 1.06
CA ASP A 73 20.57 -22.03 0.22
C ASP A 73 20.03 -23.46 -0.01
N ASP A 74 19.46 -24.12 1.01
CA ASP A 74 18.92 -25.48 0.88
C ASP A 74 17.67 -25.50 0.00
N ALA A 75 16.81 -24.50 0.14
CA ALA A 75 15.64 -24.32 -0.70
C ALA A 75 16.03 -24.07 -2.16
N VAL A 76 17.07 -23.25 -2.39
CA VAL A 76 17.64 -23.01 -3.72
C VAL A 76 18.22 -24.29 -4.30
N ALA A 77 18.98 -25.07 -3.54
CA ALA A 77 19.55 -26.34 -4.01
C ALA A 77 18.47 -27.35 -4.42
N GLN A 78 17.39 -27.48 -3.64
CA GLN A 78 16.25 -28.31 -4.00
C GLN A 78 15.55 -27.84 -5.28
N LEU A 79 15.38 -26.52 -5.44
CA LEU A 79 14.80 -25.94 -6.64
C LEU A 79 15.68 -26.20 -7.88
N GLN A 80 17.00 -26.06 -7.75
CA GLN A 80 17.94 -26.39 -8.82
C GLN A 80 17.85 -27.86 -9.23
N ALA A 81 17.77 -28.79 -8.27
CA ALA A 81 17.65 -30.22 -8.55
C ALA A 81 16.37 -30.53 -9.33
N ARG A 82 15.23 -29.91 -8.97
CA ARG A 82 13.97 -30.05 -9.72
C ARG A 82 14.07 -29.47 -11.13
N LEU A 83 14.70 -28.31 -11.29
CA LEU A 83 14.89 -27.67 -12.59
C LEU A 83 15.89 -28.41 -13.50
N ALA A 84 16.70 -29.32 -12.94
CA ALA A 84 17.54 -30.21 -13.73
C ALA A 84 16.72 -31.30 -14.44
N THR A 85 15.65 -31.80 -13.80
CA THR A 85 14.72 -32.77 -14.41
C THR A 85 13.61 -32.09 -15.21
N GLU A 86 13.27 -30.84 -14.89
CA GLU A 86 12.22 -30.05 -15.54
C GLU A 86 12.76 -28.72 -16.10
N PRO A 87 13.59 -28.73 -17.15
CA PRO A 87 14.26 -27.52 -17.63
C PRO A 87 13.30 -26.46 -18.16
N GLY A 88 12.09 -26.84 -18.60
CA GLY A 88 11.05 -25.97 -19.13
C GLY A 88 10.08 -25.38 -18.08
N ASN A 89 10.30 -25.63 -16.79
CA ASN A 89 9.47 -25.09 -15.72
C ASN A 89 9.75 -23.58 -15.53
N PHE A 90 8.97 -22.73 -16.21
CA PHE A 90 9.15 -21.28 -16.22
C PHE A 90 9.02 -20.68 -14.81
N GLU A 91 7.97 -21.04 -14.08
CA GLU A 91 7.70 -20.52 -12.74
C GLU A 91 8.84 -20.87 -11.77
N GLY A 92 9.39 -22.08 -11.87
CA GLY A 92 10.57 -22.48 -11.10
C GLY A 92 11.83 -21.69 -11.47
N ARG A 93 12.05 -21.38 -12.76
CA ARG A 93 13.17 -20.55 -13.22
C ARG A 93 13.08 -19.12 -12.68
N VAL A 94 11.89 -18.52 -12.75
CA VAL A 94 11.64 -17.17 -12.21
C VAL A 94 11.83 -17.15 -10.70
N LEU A 95 11.32 -18.15 -9.98
CA LEU A 95 11.52 -18.25 -8.54
C LEU A 95 13.00 -18.39 -8.18
N LEU A 96 13.75 -19.20 -8.92
CA LEU A 96 15.19 -19.35 -8.71
C LEU A 96 15.92 -18.01 -8.91
N ALA A 97 15.58 -17.28 -9.97
CA ALA A 97 16.16 -15.99 -10.27
C ALA A 97 15.88 -14.95 -9.17
N ARG A 98 14.62 -14.87 -8.69
CA ARG A 98 14.21 -13.99 -7.58
C ARG A 98 14.91 -14.36 -6.27
N SER A 99 15.06 -15.65 -5.97
CA SER A 99 15.84 -16.10 -4.82
C SER A 99 17.29 -15.65 -4.91
N TYR A 100 17.91 -15.74 -6.09
CA TYR A 100 19.26 -15.21 -6.28
C TYR A 100 19.34 -13.69 -6.16
N MET A 101 18.34 -12.94 -6.63
CA MET A 101 18.26 -11.48 -6.41
C MET A 101 18.21 -11.14 -4.92
N ALA A 102 17.39 -11.85 -4.14
CA ALA A 102 17.25 -11.65 -2.70
C ALA A 102 18.53 -11.98 -1.92
N MET A 103 19.34 -12.90 -2.43
CA MET A 103 20.65 -13.28 -1.88
C MET A 103 21.81 -12.45 -2.42
N GLU A 104 21.52 -11.42 -3.23
CA GLU A 104 22.52 -10.58 -3.91
C GLU A 104 23.48 -11.33 -4.85
N LYS A 105 23.10 -12.53 -5.29
CA LYS A 105 23.83 -13.35 -6.27
C LYS A 105 23.41 -12.95 -7.70
N PHE A 106 23.69 -11.71 -8.10
CA PHE A 106 23.10 -11.08 -9.29
C PHE A 106 23.44 -11.78 -10.61
N GLU A 107 24.64 -12.36 -10.75
CA GLU A 107 25.05 -13.10 -11.95
C GLU A 107 24.20 -14.36 -12.13
N LEU A 108 23.95 -15.10 -11.05
CA LEU A 108 23.11 -16.29 -11.08
C LEU A 108 21.64 -15.95 -11.33
N ALA A 109 21.18 -14.82 -10.78
CA ALA A 109 19.85 -14.29 -11.05
C ALA A 109 19.69 -13.96 -12.54
N ARG A 110 20.63 -13.20 -13.10
CA ARG A 110 20.68 -12.83 -14.52
C ARG A 110 20.60 -14.06 -15.41
N ASP A 111 21.43 -15.08 -15.14
CA ASP A 111 21.46 -16.29 -15.97
C ASP A 111 20.15 -17.08 -15.88
N SER A 112 19.52 -17.13 -14.70
CA SER A 112 18.23 -17.76 -14.49
C SER A 112 17.09 -17.02 -15.20
N TYR A 113 17.08 -15.69 -15.12
CA TYR A 113 16.14 -14.85 -15.87
C TYR A 113 16.32 -14.97 -17.38
N ALA A 114 17.55 -15.06 -17.88
CA ALA A 114 17.83 -15.27 -19.30
C ALA A 114 17.20 -16.59 -19.81
N ILE A 115 17.18 -17.65 -19.00
CA ILE A 115 16.48 -18.89 -19.34
C ILE A 115 14.97 -18.69 -19.30
N ALA A 116 14.42 -18.03 -18.27
CA ALA A 116 12.99 -17.73 -18.19
C ALA A 116 12.50 -16.92 -19.42
N MET A 117 13.27 -15.93 -19.86
CA MET A 117 12.98 -15.12 -21.05
C MET A 117 13.05 -15.92 -22.35
N LYS A 118 13.81 -17.02 -22.42
CA LYS A 118 13.76 -17.93 -23.57
C LYS A 118 12.48 -18.77 -23.59
N LEU A 119 11.96 -19.13 -22.41
CA LEU A 119 10.72 -19.91 -22.29
C LEU A 119 9.47 -19.06 -22.56
N ARG A 120 9.44 -17.82 -22.08
CA ARG A 120 8.36 -16.85 -22.34
C ARG A 120 8.95 -15.46 -22.65
N PRO A 121 9.29 -15.18 -23.92
CA PRO A 121 9.91 -13.90 -24.32
C PRO A 121 9.02 -12.67 -24.14
N GLU A 122 7.73 -12.90 -23.94
CA GLU A 122 6.68 -11.88 -23.96
C GLU A 122 6.17 -11.50 -22.57
N ASP A 123 6.73 -12.12 -21.53
CA ASP A 123 6.39 -11.83 -20.14
C ASP A 123 7.03 -10.50 -19.71
N VAL A 124 6.17 -9.50 -19.47
CA VAL A 124 6.59 -8.13 -19.19
C VAL A 124 7.31 -8.03 -17.85
N ASP A 125 6.80 -8.70 -16.82
CA ASP A 125 7.35 -8.60 -15.47
C ASP A 125 8.73 -9.25 -15.40
N VAL A 126 8.88 -10.43 -16.01
CA VAL A 126 10.19 -11.10 -16.09
C VAL A 126 11.17 -10.31 -16.95
N ALA A 127 10.73 -9.63 -18.02
CA ALA A 127 11.60 -8.76 -18.80
C ALA A 127 12.17 -7.60 -17.97
N VAL A 128 11.35 -6.98 -17.12
CA VAL A 128 11.76 -5.88 -16.23
C VAL A 128 12.72 -6.38 -15.14
N GLU A 129 12.42 -7.52 -14.51
CA GLU A 129 13.31 -8.14 -13.52
C GLU A 129 14.64 -8.58 -14.14
N TYR A 130 14.62 -9.08 -15.37
CA TYR A 130 15.83 -9.43 -16.10
C TYR A 130 16.68 -8.19 -16.39
N ALA A 131 16.06 -7.10 -16.88
CA ALA A 131 16.73 -5.83 -17.11
C ALA A 131 17.38 -5.27 -15.83
N GLU A 132 16.73 -5.42 -14.67
CA GLU A 132 17.32 -5.06 -13.39
C GLU A 132 18.55 -5.93 -13.06
N SER A 133 18.47 -7.25 -13.23
CA SER A 133 19.63 -8.12 -12.98
C SER A 133 20.84 -7.79 -13.89
N LEU A 134 20.56 -7.35 -15.13
CA LEU A 134 21.57 -6.86 -16.06
C LEU A 134 22.20 -5.54 -15.57
N LEU A 135 21.40 -4.60 -15.07
CA LEU A 135 21.90 -3.38 -14.43
C LEU A 135 22.82 -3.72 -13.24
N ARG A 136 22.40 -4.64 -12.36
CA ARG A 136 23.14 -4.98 -11.14
C ARG A 136 24.48 -5.67 -11.40
N THR A 137 24.58 -6.34 -12.55
CA THR A 137 25.83 -7.00 -13.00
C THR A 137 26.66 -6.11 -13.94
N SER A 138 26.17 -4.92 -14.31
CA SER A 138 26.91 -4.02 -15.19
C SER A 138 28.09 -3.36 -14.47
N PRO A 139 29.31 -3.37 -15.04
CA PRO A 139 30.51 -2.80 -14.41
C PRO A 139 30.39 -1.31 -14.07
N ASP A 140 29.64 -0.56 -14.87
CA ASP A 140 29.46 0.89 -14.78
C ASP A 140 28.13 1.30 -14.10
N ARG A 141 27.34 0.31 -13.63
CA ARG A 141 26.00 0.51 -13.08
C ARG A 141 25.05 1.27 -14.03
N SER A 142 25.23 1.07 -15.33
CA SER A 142 24.30 1.53 -16.36
C SER A 142 23.49 0.35 -16.91
N PHE A 143 22.39 0.66 -17.59
CA PHE A 143 21.62 -0.37 -18.30
C PHE A 143 22.33 -0.74 -19.61
N PRO A 144 22.76 -2.00 -19.80
CA PRO A 144 23.31 -2.43 -21.08
C PRO A 144 22.24 -2.38 -22.17
N PRO A 145 22.60 -2.32 -23.48
CA PRO A 145 21.65 -2.17 -24.58
C PRO A 145 20.52 -3.22 -24.58
N GLU A 146 20.81 -4.46 -24.21
CA GLU A 146 19.81 -5.52 -24.08
C GLU A 146 18.74 -5.19 -23.03
N ALA A 147 19.15 -4.66 -21.87
CA ALA A 147 18.24 -4.26 -20.80
C ALA A 147 17.35 -3.09 -21.23
N VAL A 148 17.90 -2.14 -21.98
CA VAL A 148 17.12 -1.01 -22.54
C VAL A 148 16.03 -1.52 -23.48
N VAL A 149 16.36 -2.44 -24.39
CA VAL A 149 15.39 -3.04 -25.32
C VAL A 149 14.30 -3.83 -24.59
N LEU A 150 14.62 -4.46 -23.45
CA LEU A 150 13.63 -5.12 -22.60
C LEU A 150 12.68 -4.10 -21.95
N LEU A 151 13.22 -3.02 -21.39
CA LEU A 151 12.45 -1.95 -20.74
C LEU A 151 11.54 -1.21 -21.72
N GLU A 152 12.05 -0.86 -22.91
CA GLU A 152 11.25 -0.21 -23.96
C GLU A 152 10.08 -1.10 -24.41
N ARG A 153 10.33 -2.40 -24.61
CA ARG A 153 9.28 -3.37 -24.93
C ARG A 153 8.26 -3.52 -23.79
N ALA A 154 8.73 -3.55 -22.55
CA ALA A 154 7.87 -3.63 -21.37
C ALA A 154 6.94 -2.41 -21.28
N VAL A 155 7.48 -1.19 -21.45
CA VAL A 155 6.68 0.05 -21.45
C VAL A 155 5.73 0.12 -22.65
N ALA A 156 6.11 -0.42 -23.81
CA ALA A 156 5.24 -0.47 -24.99
C ALA A 156 4.03 -1.41 -24.78
N ARG A 157 4.22 -2.53 -24.06
CA ARG A 157 3.16 -3.52 -23.78
C ARG A 157 2.30 -3.16 -22.58
N SER A 158 2.94 -2.64 -21.54
CA SER A 158 2.31 -2.22 -20.28
C SER A 158 2.72 -0.78 -19.98
N PRO A 159 2.00 0.21 -20.58
CA PRO A 159 2.34 1.62 -20.44
C PRO A 159 2.28 2.18 -19.02
N ASP A 160 1.71 1.42 -18.09
CA ASP A 160 1.54 1.72 -16.67
C ASP A 160 2.42 0.85 -15.75
N ASN A 161 3.32 0.02 -16.30
CA ASN A 161 4.25 -0.75 -15.48
C ASN A 161 5.23 0.20 -14.76
N GLN A 162 5.00 0.37 -13.46
CA GLN A 162 5.71 1.36 -12.64
C GLN A 162 7.24 1.15 -12.63
N ARG A 163 7.69 -0.11 -12.50
CA ARG A 163 9.11 -0.44 -12.46
C ARG A 163 9.78 -0.22 -13.82
N ALA A 164 9.11 -0.58 -14.91
CA ALA A 164 9.61 -0.37 -16.27
C ALA A 164 9.80 1.13 -16.57
N LEU A 165 8.80 1.96 -16.23
CA LEU A 165 8.87 3.42 -16.37
C LEU A 165 10.00 4.01 -15.51
N PHE A 166 10.14 3.56 -14.27
CA PHE A 166 11.19 4.02 -13.37
C PHE A 166 12.59 3.75 -13.95
N PHE A 167 12.86 2.50 -14.33
CA PHE A 167 14.16 2.09 -14.87
C PHE A 167 14.46 2.69 -16.25
N LEU A 168 13.47 2.81 -17.13
CA LEU A 168 13.66 3.47 -18.43
C LEU A 168 14.03 4.96 -18.24
N GLY A 169 13.33 5.66 -17.35
CA GLY A 169 13.66 7.05 -17.02
C GLY A 169 15.06 7.20 -16.42
N MET A 170 15.49 6.26 -15.56
CA MET A 170 16.87 6.22 -15.04
C MET A 170 17.90 6.11 -16.17
N HIS A 171 17.71 5.18 -17.10
CA HIS A 171 18.58 5.02 -18.27
C HIS A 171 18.62 6.30 -19.12
N GLN A 172 17.46 6.88 -19.43
CA GLN A 172 17.34 8.11 -20.21
C GLN A 172 18.10 9.26 -19.54
N PHE A 173 17.96 9.41 -18.22
CA PHE A 173 18.65 10.45 -17.47
C PHE A 173 20.17 10.27 -17.49
N GLN A 174 20.66 9.05 -17.23
CA GLN A 174 22.10 8.71 -17.28
C GLN A 174 22.69 8.92 -18.68
N SER A 175 21.89 8.70 -19.73
CA SER A 175 22.32 8.85 -21.13
C SER A 175 22.22 10.29 -21.65
N GLY A 176 21.93 11.27 -20.78
CA GLY A 176 21.80 12.68 -21.17
C GLY A 176 20.48 13.05 -21.85
N LYS A 177 19.55 12.10 -22.00
CA LYS A 177 18.21 12.31 -22.59
C LYS A 177 17.25 12.88 -21.54
N HIS A 178 17.62 14.02 -20.95
CA HIS A 178 16.95 14.56 -19.78
C HIS A 178 15.47 14.92 -20.02
N ALA A 179 15.12 15.38 -21.23
CA ALA A 179 13.73 15.67 -21.59
C ALA A 179 12.87 14.40 -21.66
N GLU A 180 13.42 13.32 -22.22
CA GLU A 180 12.74 12.02 -22.29
C GLU A 180 12.57 11.42 -20.88
N ALA A 181 13.62 11.50 -20.05
CA ALA A 181 13.57 11.04 -18.66
C ALA A 181 12.47 11.73 -17.86
N ALA A 182 12.38 13.07 -17.95
CA ALA A 182 11.33 13.85 -17.33
C ALA A 182 9.94 13.37 -17.79
N GLY A 183 9.73 13.24 -19.11
CA GLY A 183 8.45 12.76 -19.65
C GLY A 183 8.06 11.35 -19.19
N THR A 184 9.03 10.42 -19.12
CA THR A 184 8.79 9.06 -18.64
C THR A 184 8.41 9.03 -17.16
N TRP A 185 9.13 9.75 -16.31
CA TRP A 185 8.84 9.82 -14.87
C TRP A 185 7.57 10.63 -14.55
N GLU A 186 7.22 11.64 -15.35
CA GLU A 186 5.96 12.37 -15.22
C GLU A 186 4.74 11.45 -15.41
N ARG A 187 4.84 10.44 -16.29
CA ARG A 187 3.79 9.40 -16.43
C ARG A 187 3.71 8.48 -15.23
N LEU A 188 4.84 8.20 -14.58
CA LEU A 188 4.91 7.37 -13.37
C LEU A 188 4.36 8.10 -12.14
N LEU A 189 4.61 9.41 -12.04
CA LEU A 189 4.29 10.24 -10.87
C LEU A 189 2.86 10.07 -10.29
N PRO A 190 1.76 10.06 -11.08
CA PRO A 190 0.42 9.90 -10.53
C PRO A 190 0.10 8.49 -10.00
N MET A 191 0.96 7.50 -10.27
CA MET A 191 0.74 6.10 -9.87
C MET A 191 1.39 5.78 -8.51
N LEU A 192 2.18 6.70 -7.97
CA LEU A 192 2.94 6.50 -6.74
C LEU A 192 2.19 7.01 -5.49
N GLN A 193 2.53 6.43 -4.35
CA GLN A 193 2.11 6.95 -3.05
C GLN A 193 2.73 8.33 -2.77
N PRO A 194 2.12 9.19 -1.94
CA PRO A 194 2.55 10.58 -1.75
C PRO A 194 4.04 10.76 -1.45
N ASP A 195 4.61 9.93 -0.58
CA ASP A 195 6.03 10.02 -0.20
C ASP A 195 6.94 9.72 -1.40
N ALA A 196 6.72 8.59 -2.08
CA ALA A 196 7.46 8.22 -3.28
C ALA A 196 7.24 9.20 -4.45
N ALA A 197 6.04 9.79 -4.55
CA ALA A 197 5.75 10.82 -5.54
C ALA A 197 6.50 12.13 -5.24
N GLY A 198 6.75 12.45 -3.97
CA GLY A 198 7.61 13.56 -3.55
C GLY A 198 9.04 13.36 -4.02
N GLU A 199 9.62 12.19 -3.73
CA GLU A 199 10.99 11.84 -4.14
C GLU A 199 11.16 11.84 -5.67
N LEU A 200 10.22 11.23 -6.40
CA LEU A 200 10.27 11.20 -7.87
C LEU A 200 10.11 12.60 -8.46
N ARG A 201 9.28 13.47 -7.86
CA ARG A 201 9.12 14.86 -8.32
C ARG A 201 10.44 15.64 -8.29
N GLU A 202 11.27 15.43 -7.28
CA GLU A 202 12.60 16.05 -7.25
C GLU A 202 13.50 15.54 -8.39
N GLN A 203 13.47 14.24 -8.69
CA GLN A 203 14.21 13.68 -9.83
C GLN A 203 13.70 14.23 -11.17
N ILE A 204 12.37 14.36 -11.32
CA ILE A 204 11.75 14.99 -12.50
C ILE A 204 12.21 16.45 -12.62
N ASN A 205 12.19 17.23 -11.54
CA ASN A 205 12.62 18.63 -11.57
C ASN A 205 14.09 18.77 -11.97
N SER A 206 14.95 17.86 -11.49
CA SER A 206 16.36 17.79 -11.89
C SER A 206 16.50 17.50 -13.39
N ALA A 207 15.79 16.49 -13.91
CA ALA A 207 15.75 16.17 -15.33
C ALA A 207 15.23 17.32 -16.19
N ARG A 208 14.16 18.00 -15.75
CA ARG A 208 13.60 19.17 -16.44
C ARG A 208 14.61 20.31 -16.49
N SER A 209 15.26 20.63 -15.37
CA SER A 209 16.30 21.65 -15.30
C SER A 209 17.46 21.35 -16.25
N ALA A 210 17.96 20.12 -16.27
CA ALA A 210 19.02 19.69 -17.18
C ALA A 210 18.60 19.75 -18.67
N ALA A 211 17.30 19.65 -18.95
CA ALA A 211 16.71 19.83 -20.28
C ALA A 211 16.36 21.29 -20.62
N GLY A 212 16.66 22.27 -19.75
CA GLY A 212 16.28 23.68 -19.94
C GLY A 212 14.79 23.97 -19.76
N MET A 213 14.03 23.05 -19.14
CA MET A 213 12.63 23.21 -18.81
C MET A 213 12.44 23.73 -17.38
N GLY A 214 11.39 24.52 -17.14
CA GLY A 214 11.00 24.91 -15.78
C GLY A 214 10.53 23.71 -14.95
N PRO A 215 10.61 23.77 -13.61
CA PRO A 215 10.18 22.68 -12.73
C PRO A 215 8.69 22.37 -12.93
N LEU A 216 8.27 21.18 -12.49
CA LEU A 216 6.85 20.87 -12.43
C LEU A 216 6.13 21.92 -11.54
N PRO A 217 4.91 22.33 -11.93
CA PRO A 217 4.06 23.10 -11.03
C PRO A 217 3.95 22.36 -9.71
N LYS A 218 4.13 23.09 -8.60
CA LYS A 218 3.79 22.53 -7.29
C LYS A 218 2.35 21.99 -7.40
N PRO A 219 2.06 20.79 -6.88
CA PRO A 219 0.68 20.34 -6.75
C PRO A 219 -0.11 21.51 -6.20
N MET A 220 -1.17 21.90 -6.91
CA MET A 220 -1.98 23.04 -6.51
C MET A 220 -2.37 22.80 -5.06
N GLU A 221 -1.79 23.56 -4.13
CA GLU A 221 -2.12 23.43 -2.71
C GLU A 221 -3.63 23.51 -2.64
N ALA A 222 -4.25 22.44 -2.15
CA ALA A 222 -5.70 22.37 -2.08
C ALA A 222 -6.16 23.61 -1.33
N VAL A 223 -6.89 24.49 -2.02
CA VAL A 223 -7.33 25.76 -1.47
C VAL A 223 -8.04 25.45 -0.16
N ALA A 224 -7.54 26.03 0.93
CA ALA A 224 -8.14 25.81 2.25
C ALA A 224 -9.62 26.20 2.16
N LEU A 225 -10.48 25.21 2.41
CA LEU A 225 -11.91 25.44 2.51
C LEU A 225 -12.19 26.19 3.80
N VAL A 226 -11.56 25.74 4.90
CA VAL A 226 -11.76 26.30 6.23
C VAL A 226 -10.41 26.70 6.81
N ASN A 227 -10.27 27.96 7.19
CA ASN A 227 -9.11 28.47 7.94
C ASN A 227 -9.41 28.43 9.43
N VAL A 228 -8.59 27.71 10.20
CA VAL A 228 -8.76 27.54 11.64
C VAL A 228 -7.66 28.31 12.35
N GLU A 229 -8.02 29.41 13.00
CA GLU A 229 -7.12 30.13 13.89
C GLU A 229 -7.08 29.42 15.25
N ILE A 230 -5.89 29.05 15.70
CA ILE A 230 -5.67 28.32 16.93
C ILE A 230 -4.92 29.23 17.89
N SER A 231 -5.50 29.45 19.05
CA SER A 231 -4.87 30.14 20.16
C SER A 231 -4.91 29.26 21.41
N ILE A 232 -4.12 29.63 22.42
CA ILE A 232 -4.10 28.95 23.70
C ILE A 232 -4.52 29.93 24.79
N ASP A 233 -5.32 29.44 25.74
CA ASP A 233 -5.69 30.24 26.90
C ASP A 233 -4.43 30.62 27.70
N GLY A 234 -4.38 31.87 28.17
CA GLY A 234 -3.21 32.40 28.89
C GLY A 234 -2.81 31.56 30.10
N VAL A 235 -3.77 30.93 30.79
CA VAL A 235 -3.51 30.06 31.95
C VAL A 235 -2.81 28.76 31.54
N LEU A 236 -3.09 28.26 30.34
CA LEU A 236 -2.53 27.02 29.82
C LEU A 236 -1.30 27.23 28.92
N SER A 237 -1.04 28.47 28.52
CA SER A 237 0.09 28.84 27.64
C SER A 237 1.45 28.33 28.13
N GLY A 238 1.67 28.29 29.45
CA GLY A 238 2.91 27.79 30.06
C GLY A 238 3.08 26.25 30.02
N GLN A 239 2.06 25.51 29.57
CA GLN A 239 2.13 24.05 29.43
C GLN A 239 2.55 23.59 28.04
N ALA A 240 2.48 24.49 27.05
CA ALA A 240 2.87 24.23 25.68
C ALA A 240 4.39 24.34 25.51
N ARG A 241 5.00 23.40 24.79
CA ARG A 241 6.44 23.33 24.57
C ARG A 241 6.78 23.29 23.10
N GLU A 242 7.93 23.87 22.75
CA GLU A 242 8.48 23.76 21.41
C GLU A 242 8.68 22.28 21.04
N GLY A 243 8.12 21.85 19.91
CA GLY A 243 8.08 20.45 19.49
C GLY A 243 6.77 19.71 19.78
N ASP A 244 5.85 20.28 20.59
CA ASP A 244 4.50 19.73 20.73
C ASP A 244 3.77 19.75 19.37
N THR A 245 2.77 18.89 19.21
CA THR A 245 2.04 18.73 17.96
C THR A 245 0.59 19.16 18.11
N ILE A 246 0.10 20.03 17.22
CA ILE A 246 -1.31 20.39 17.11
C ILE A 246 -1.99 19.47 16.10
N PHE A 247 -3.02 18.78 16.55
CA PHE A 247 -3.97 18.06 15.71
C PHE A 247 -5.22 18.89 15.53
N VAL A 248 -5.57 19.20 14.29
CA VAL A 248 -6.81 19.89 13.91
C VAL A 248 -7.69 18.90 13.17
N TYR A 249 -8.93 18.72 13.61
CA TYR A 249 -9.83 17.75 13.01
C TYR A 249 -11.24 18.31 12.83
N ALA A 250 -11.88 17.91 11.73
CA ALA A 250 -13.24 18.25 11.37
C ALA A 250 -14.10 16.99 11.44
N ARG A 251 -15.12 17.00 12.28
CA ARG A 251 -16.12 15.92 12.38
C ARG A 251 -17.44 16.37 11.76
N GLN A 252 -18.24 15.42 11.28
CA GLN A 252 -19.62 15.70 10.91
C GLN A 252 -20.47 16.03 12.14
N LEU A 253 -21.54 16.82 11.96
CA LEU A 253 -22.43 17.22 13.07
C LEU A 253 -23.20 16.04 13.66
N GLU A 254 -23.64 15.12 12.81
CA GLU A 254 -24.45 13.97 13.22
C GLU A 254 -23.77 12.65 12.88
N GLY A 255 -23.81 11.71 13.82
CA GLY A 255 -23.23 10.37 13.68
C GLY A 255 -21.84 10.24 14.31
N GLY A 256 -21.64 9.16 15.07
CA GLY A 256 -20.32 8.78 15.56
C GLY A 256 -19.43 8.27 14.44
N GLY A 257 -18.12 8.50 14.54
CA GLY A 257 -17.18 8.04 13.53
C GLY A 257 -15.84 8.78 13.57
N PRO A 258 -14.89 8.36 12.71
CA PRO A 258 -13.63 9.08 12.51
C PRO A 258 -13.90 10.48 11.93
N PRO A 259 -12.99 11.44 12.13
CA PRO A 259 -13.12 12.76 11.53
C PRO A 259 -13.11 12.69 10.01
N VAL A 260 -13.84 13.61 9.38
CA VAL A 260 -13.93 13.76 7.91
C VAL A 260 -12.59 14.25 7.37
N ALA A 261 -11.97 15.20 8.07
CA ALA A 261 -10.63 15.69 7.77
C ALA A 261 -9.79 15.85 9.04
N ALA A 262 -8.49 15.60 8.94
CA ALA A 262 -7.55 15.77 10.03
C ALA A 262 -6.19 16.24 9.50
N LYS A 263 -5.60 17.22 10.21
CA LYS A 263 -4.29 17.78 9.88
C LYS A 263 -3.42 17.84 11.11
N ARG A 264 -2.16 17.44 10.94
CA ARG A 264 -1.13 17.46 11.98
C ARG A 264 -0.16 18.60 11.67
N VAL A 265 0.05 19.49 12.64
CA VAL A 265 0.92 20.66 12.50
C VAL A 265 1.84 20.74 13.72
N ALA A 266 3.13 21.01 13.51
CA ALA A 266 4.03 21.27 14.63
C ALA A 266 3.65 22.58 15.32
N LEU A 267 3.74 22.64 16.66
CA LEU A 267 3.47 23.86 17.42
C LEU A 267 4.47 24.94 17.01
N GLY A 268 3.96 26.02 16.42
CA GLY A 268 4.70 27.24 16.13
C GLY A 268 4.32 28.38 17.07
N LYS A 269 4.54 29.61 16.61
CA LYS A 269 4.05 30.82 17.31
C LYS A 269 2.52 30.86 17.24
N LEU A 270 1.88 31.06 18.38
CA LEU A 270 0.43 31.26 18.48
C LEU A 270 0.10 32.78 18.51
N PRO A 271 -1.04 33.20 17.95
CA PRO A 271 -2.04 32.39 17.26
C PRO A 271 -1.54 31.87 15.90
N LEU A 272 -1.92 30.62 15.57
CA LEU A 272 -1.51 29.92 14.34
C LEU A 272 -2.74 29.67 13.47
N VAL A 273 -2.67 30.00 12.18
CA VAL A 273 -3.75 29.71 11.22
C VAL A 273 -3.45 28.41 10.47
N VAL A 274 -4.40 27.47 10.51
CA VAL A 274 -4.31 26.16 9.86
C VAL A 274 -5.44 26.01 8.85
N GLY A 275 -5.12 25.87 7.57
CA GLY A 275 -6.11 25.58 6.53
C GLY A 275 -6.44 24.10 6.43
N LEU A 276 -7.74 23.77 6.38
CA LEU A 276 -8.29 22.44 6.08
C LEU A 276 -8.94 22.42 4.70
N SER A 277 -8.71 21.35 3.95
CA SER A 277 -9.15 21.15 2.57
C SER A 277 -9.57 19.69 2.32
N ASP A 278 -9.97 19.38 1.09
CA ASP A 278 -10.27 18.00 0.67
C ASP A 278 -9.05 17.08 0.62
N ALA A 279 -7.84 17.65 0.59
CA ALA A 279 -6.59 16.89 0.70
C ALA A 279 -6.38 16.36 2.13
N ASP A 280 -6.96 17.03 3.13
CA ASP A 280 -6.87 16.62 4.54
C ASP A 280 -7.97 15.59 4.90
N SER A 281 -8.80 15.18 3.94
CA SER A 281 -9.90 14.24 4.17
C SER A 281 -9.42 12.79 4.26
N LEU A 282 -9.80 12.09 5.34
CA LEU A 282 -9.33 10.71 5.62
C LEU A 282 -9.96 9.65 4.72
N MET A 283 -11.12 9.93 4.12
CA MET A 283 -11.83 9.00 3.25
C MET A 283 -11.88 9.54 1.80
N PRO A 284 -11.72 8.70 0.77
CA PRO A 284 -11.85 9.13 -0.62
C PRO A 284 -13.26 9.63 -0.98
N THR A 285 -14.30 9.04 -0.39
CA THR A 285 -15.71 9.30 -0.73
C THR A 285 -16.41 10.31 0.19
N ALA A 286 -15.85 10.60 1.37
CA ALA A 286 -16.39 11.57 2.32
C ALA A 286 -15.41 12.73 2.47
N LYS A 287 -15.54 13.73 1.59
CA LYS A 287 -14.68 14.91 1.54
C LYS A 287 -15.21 16.04 2.43
N LEU A 288 -14.33 16.94 2.85
CA LEU A 288 -14.69 18.11 3.63
C LEU A 288 -15.68 19.01 2.88
N SER A 289 -15.45 19.25 1.60
CA SER A 289 -16.32 20.03 0.70
C SER A 289 -17.72 19.46 0.51
N SER A 290 -17.89 18.14 0.68
CA SER A 290 -19.19 17.47 0.54
C SER A 290 -20.09 17.62 1.77
N LYS A 291 -19.54 18.06 2.89
CA LYS A 291 -20.32 18.41 4.08
C LYS A 291 -20.77 19.86 3.93
N ALA A 292 -21.91 20.23 4.49
CA ALA A 292 -22.33 21.64 4.53
C ALA A 292 -21.73 22.35 5.75
N GLN A 293 -21.65 21.62 6.87
CA GLN A 293 -21.08 22.06 8.12
C GLN A 293 -20.27 20.93 8.76
N VAL A 294 -19.29 21.34 9.55
CA VAL A 294 -18.48 20.43 10.37
C VAL A 294 -18.27 21.02 11.76
N VAL A 295 -18.00 20.13 12.71
CA VAL A 295 -17.53 20.48 14.05
C VAL A 295 -16.01 20.43 14.02
N LEU A 296 -15.38 21.59 14.12
CA LEU A 296 -13.94 21.71 14.28
C LEU A 296 -13.53 21.48 15.72
N MET A 297 -12.40 20.82 15.89
CA MET A 297 -11.77 20.57 17.17
C MET A 297 -10.26 20.64 16.98
N ALA A 298 -9.54 21.05 18.03
CA ALA A 298 -8.10 21.06 18.04
C ALA A 298 -7.59 20.46 19.35
N ARG A 299 -6.46 19.75 19.25
CA ARG A 299 -5.73 19.23 20.40
C ARG A 299 -4.25 19.46 20.26
N LEU A 300 -3.64 20.03 21.28
CA LEU A 300 -2.21 20.05 21.49
C LEU A 300 -1.82 18.74 22.20
N SER A 301 -0.99 17.94 21.53
CA SER A 301 -0.47 16.68 22.05
C SER A 301 1.03 16.75 22.26
N ARG A 302 1.45 16.32 23.44
CA ARG A 302 2.87 16.24 23.82
C ARG A 302 3.55 14.95 23.36
N SER A 303 2.80 13.84 23.27
CA SER A 303 3.34 12.58 22.75
C SER A 303 3.49 12.59 21.23
N GLY A 304 2.77 13.49 20.54
CA GLY A 304 2.73 13.52 19.07
C GLY A 304 1.82 12.43 18.47
N ASP A 305 1.07 11.70 19.30
CA ASP A 305 0.15 10.66 18.87
C ASP A 305 -1.23 11.22 18.52
N ALA A 306 -1.87 10.63 17.52
CA ALA A 306 -3.22 11.01 17.11
C ALA A 306 -4.29 10.61 18.15
N LYS A 307 -4.01 9.64 19.03
CA LYS A 307 -4.93 9.26 20.12
C LYS A 307 -4.82 10.23 21.29
N PRO A 308 -5.94 10.66 21.91
CA PRO A 308 -5.88 11.51 23.10
C PRO A 308 -5.11 10.85 24.23
N ALA A 309 -4.24 11.62 24.88
CA ALA A 309 -3.52 11.22 26.08
C ALA A 309 -3.81 12.18 27.23
N SER A 310 -3.68 11.70 28.47
CA SER A 310 -3.81 12.55 29.66
C SER A 310 -2.74 13.65 29.64
N GLY A 311 -3.15 14.89 29.90
CA GLY A 311 -2.30 16.08 29.84
C GLY A 311 -2.22 16.76 28.46
N ASP A 312 -2.89 16.23 27.43
CA ASP A 312 -3.13 16.96 26.19
C ASP A 312 -4.05 18.16 26.46
N ILE A 313 -4.00 19.19 25.61
CA ILE A 313 -4.87 20.38 25.74
C ILE A 313 -5.81 20.43 24.54
N GLU A 314 -7.11 20.50 24.79
CA GLU A 314 -8.15 20.57 23.76
C GLU A 314 -8.82 21.95 23.74
N ALA A 315 -9.33 22.30 22.56
CA ALA A 315 -10.25 23.40 22.37
C ALA A 315 -11.69 22.92 22.40
N ASP A 316 -12.60 23.81 22.84
CA ASP A 316 -14.03 23.55 22.71
C ASP A 316 -14.43 23.41 21.23
N PRO A 317 -15.37 22.49 20.90
CA PRO A 317 -15.77 22.27 19.53
C PRO A 317 -16.52 23.48 18.95
N VAL A 318 -16.19 23.86 17.72
CA VAL A 318 -16.84 24.98 17.01
C VAL A 318 -17.45 24.48 15.70
N VAL A 319 -18.72 24.82 15.46
CA VAL A 319 -19.39 24.51 14.20
C VAL A 319 -19.04 25.56 13.15
N VAL A 320 -18.68 25.13 11.95
CA VAL A 320 -18.35 26.02 10.82
C VAL A 320 -18.92 25.49 9.52
N ASP A 321 -19.25 26.40 8.60
CA ASP A 321 -19.56 26.07 7.22
C ASP A 321 -18.28 25.66 6.46
N THR A 322 -18.38 24.72 5.55
CA THR A 322 -17.25 24.17 4.76
C THR A 322 -17.09 24.82 3.39
N LYS A 323 -17.58 26.05 3.23
CA LYS A 323 -17.43 26.85 2.00
C LYS A 323 -16.03 27.45 1.92
N ALA A 324 -15.49 27.58 0.70
CA ALA A 324 -14.20 28.21 0.50
C ALA A 324 -14.14 29.60 1.13
N GLY A 325 -13.11 29.84 1.95
CA GLY A 325 -12.92 31.10 2.68
C GLY A 325 -13.59 31.17 4.05
N SER A 326 -14.26 30.10 4.49
CA SER A 326 -14.75 30.01 5.88
C SER A 326 -13.59 30.12 6.87
N SER A 327 -13.84 30.75 8.02
CA SER A 327 -12.88 30.88 9.10
C SER A 327 -13.50 30.59 10.45
N ALA A 328 -12.76 29.96 11.35
CA ALA A 328 -13.17 29.73 12.74
C ALA A 328 -11.98 29.88 13.69
N SER A 329 -12.27 30.25 14.93
CA SER A 329 -11.27 30.33 16.00
C SER A 329 -11.47 29.20 16.99
N LEU A 330 -10.39 28.50 17.34
CA LEU A 330 -10.34 27.47 18.37
C LEU A 330 -9.38 27.91 19.47
N VAL A 331 -9.86 27.97 20.71
CA VAL A 331 -9.04 28.33 21.87
C VAL A 331 -8.78 27.07 22.68
N LEU A 332 -7.52 26.65 22.77
CA LEU A 332 -7.07 25.54 23.60
C LEU A 332 -7.20 25.95 25.07
N ASN A 333 -8.24 25.46 25.75
CA ASN A 333 -8.68 25.95 27.05
C ASN A 333 -8.96 24.84 28.07
N ARG A 334 -8.87 23.57 27.68
CA ARG A 334 -9.17 22.43 28.56
C ARG A 334 -8.10 21.35 28.49
N THR A 335 -7.58 20.91 29.63
CA THR A 335 -6.70 19.73 29.70
C THR A 335 -7.50 18.43 29.68
N VAL A 336 -7.05 17.46 28.90
CA VAL A 336 -7.55 16.09 28.89
C VAL A 336 -7.15 15.42 30.21
N PRO A 337 -8.10 14.89 30.99
CA PRO A 337 -7.84 14.29 32.30
C PRO A 337 -6.95 13.04 32.21
#